data_AF-A0A0E2P0Q3-F1
#
_entry.id   AF-A0A0E2P0Q3-F1
#
_cell.length_a   1.000
_cell.length_b   1.000
_cell.length_c   1.000
_cell.angle_alpha   90.00
_cell.angle_beta   90.00
_cell.angle_gamma   90.00
#
_symmetry.space_group_name_H-M   'P 1'
#
loop_
_entity.id
_entity.type
_entity.pdbx_description
1 polymer ?
#
loop_
_entity_poly.entity_id
_entity_poly.type
_entity_poly.pdbx_seq_one_letter_code
_entity_poly.pdbx_strand_id
1 'polypeptide(L)'
;MTVQPSPFIPGADASNPRWTGKRKKIQRSAAIHMRWGSTFKECEEAFADWHHCALQIVHAENISFRLLAFVRQHLNMKAGTISGTNFEFAKMGGGCSIKTISREIGLYERLGLFIVSRCRHKIPGGGINEVRTLRLALPTPFNPKFTARGEEP
;
A
#
# COMPACT_ATOMS: atom_id res chain seq x y z
N MET A 1 2.61 45.29 7.21
CA MET A 1 3.33 44.62 6.11
C MET A 1 2.84 43.19 6.05
N THR A 2 2.12 42.83 4.99
CA THR A 2 1.52 41.51 4.83
C THR A 2 2.54 40.60 4.14
N VAL A 3 3.07 39.60 4.84
CA VAL A 3 3.98 38.61 4.25
C VAL A 3 3.16 37.72 3.31
N GLN A 4 3.41 37.79 2.02
CA GLN A 4 2.82 36.85 1.07
C GLN A 4 3.49 35.48 1.25
N PRO A 5 2.73 34.37 1.30
CA PRO A 5 3.33 33.04 1.36
C PRO A 5 4.07 32.76 0.05
N SER A 6 5.36 32.44 0.15
CA SER A 6 6.17 32.00 -0.98
C SER A 6 5.54 30.77 -1.64
N PRO A 7 5.53 30.68 -2.99
CA PRO A 7 5.05 29.50 -3.68
C PRO A 7 5.89 28.28 -3.28
N PHE A 8 5.24 27.12 -3.15
CA PHE A 8 5.91 25.85 -2.95
C PHE A 8 6.70 25.48 -4.21
N ILE A 9 8.03 25.39 -4.11
CA ILE A 9 8.93 24.96 -5.19
C ILE A 9 9.43 23.54 -4.87
N PRO A 10 8.99 22.51 -5.60
CA PRO A 10 9.48 21.15 -5.39
C PRO A 10 11.00 21.05 -5.58
N GLY A 11 11.72 20.53 -4.59
CA GLY A 11 13.14 20.16 -4.71
C GLY A 11 14.16 21.15 -4.15
N ALA A 12 13.73 22.29 -3.59
CA ALA A 12 14.64 23.26 -2.99
C ALA A 12 15.39 22.71 -1.75
N ASP A 13 14.78 21.77 -1.02
CA ASP A 13 15.28 21.32 0.29
C ASP A 13 15.52 19.79 0.35
N ALA A 14 16.09 19.19 -0.70
CA ALA A 14 16.39 17.77 -0.71
C ALA A 14 17.61 17.45 0.19
N SER A 15 17.39 17.33 1.50
CA SER A 15 18.38 16.74 2.40
C SER A 15 18.52 15.24 2.14
N ASN A 16 19.75 14.76 2.01
CA ASN A 16 20.03 13.34 1.79
C ASN A 16 19.85 12.57 3.11
N PRO A 17 18.88 11.63 3.21
CA PRO A 17 18.72 10.84 4.43
C PRO A 17 19.91 9.90 4.65
N ARG A 18 20.37 9.78 5.90
CA ARG A 18 21.39 8.79 6.31
C ARG A 18 20.79 7.38 6.29
N TRP A 19 21.12 6.60 5.27
CA TRP A 19 20.73 5.19 5.16
C TRP A 19 21.72 4.29 5.89
N THR A 20 21.24 3.38 6.75
CA THR A 20 22.08 2.42 7.51
C THR A 20 22.29 1.08 6.79
N GLY A 21 21.74 0.91 5.58
CA GLY A 21 21.85 -0.31 4.75
C GLY A 21 21.17 -1.57 5.30
N LYS A 22 20.81 -1.61 6.59
CA LYS A 22 20.18 -2.78 7.24
C LYS A 22 18.75 -2.99 6.74
N ARG A 23 18.43 -4.23 6.35
CA ARG A 23 17.09 -4.61 5.90
C ARG A 23 16.17 -4.86 7.10
N LYS A 24 14.97 -4.29 7.06
CA LYS A 24 13.92 -4.54 8.05
C LYS A 24 13.44 -5.99 7.96
N LYS A 25 13.43 -6.70 9.09
CA LYS A 25 12.83 -8.03 9.23
C LYS A 25 11.46 -7.85 9.87
N ILE A 26 10.42 -8.29 9.19
CA ILE A 26 9.03 -8.26 9.67
C ILE A 26 8.54 -9.70 9.75
N GLN A 27 7.90 -10.04 10.87
CA GLN A 27 7.29 -11.35 11.05
C GLN A 27 6.12 -11.50 10.07
N ARG A 28 6.10 -12.61 9.33
CA ARG A 28 5.02 -12.89 8.40
C ARG A 28 3.76 -13.28 9.17
N SER A 29 2.64 -12.62 8.86
CA SER A 29 1.30 -12.97 9.32
C SER A 29 0.55 -13.71 8.21
N ALA A 30 -0.34 -14.64 8.57
CA ALA A 30 -1.28 -15.18 7.61
C ALA A 30 -2.27 -14.07 7.20
N ALA A 31 -2.86 -14.18 6.02
CA ALA A 31 -3.77 -13.19 5.48
C ALA A 31 -5.09 -13.86 5.11
N ILE A 32 -6.21 -13.29 5.56
CA ILE A 32 -7.54 -13.71 5.13
C ILE A 32 -8.12 -12.70 4.15
N HIS A 33 -8.90 -13.22 3.21
CA HIS A 33 -9.71 -12.39 2.33
C HIS A 33 -10.66 -11.57 3.17
N MET A 34 -10.64 -10.26 2.94
CA MET A 34 -11.61 -9.38 3.55
C MET A 34 -13.00 -9.65 2.97
N ARG A 35 -14.04 -9.63 3.81
CA ARG A 35 -15.42 -9.64 3.33
C ARG A 35 -15.65 -8.35 2.55
N TRP A 36 -15.91 -8.50 1.26
CA TRP A 36 -16.18 -7.37 0.39
C TRP A 36 -17.68 -7.13 0.27
N GLY A 37 -18.06 -5.87 0.09
CA GLY A 37 -19.44 -5.47 -0.12
C GLY A 37 -19.99 -5.94 -1.47
N SER A 38 -21.32 -6.04 -1.56
CA SER A 38 -22.03 -6.24 -2.83
C SER A 38 -22.46 -4.91 -3.45
N THR A 39 -22.63 -3.88 -2.62
CA THR A 39 -22.97 -2.52 -3.06
C THR A 39 -21.75 -1.59 -2.99
N PHE A 40 -21.77 -0.50 -3.75
CA PHE A 40 -20.70 0.50 -3.71
C PHE A 40 -20.51 1.08 -2.30
N LYS A 41 -21.60 1.35 -1.59
CA LYS A 41 -21.57 1.87 -0.22
C LYS A 41 -20.87 0.90 0.73
N GLU A 42 -21.24 -0.38 0.70
CA GLU A 42 -20.58 -1.41 1.51
C GLU A 42 -19.10 -1.56 1.15
N CYS A 43 -18.74 -1.42 -0.13
CA CYS A 43 -17.34 -1.47 -0.56
C CYS A 43 -16.52 -0.27 -0.04
N GLU A 44 -17.10 0.93 -0.03
CA GLU A 44 -16.46 2.12 0.54
C GLU A 44 -16.28 2.01 2.07
N GLU A 45 -17.31 1.51 2.77
CA GLU A 45 -17.25 1.28 4.22
C GLU A 45 -16.17 0.25 4.55
N ALA A 46 -16.21 -0.89 3.86
CA ALA A 46 -15.20 -1.93 3.95
C ALA A 46 -13.79 -1.35 3.69
N PHE A 47 -13.60 -0.61 2.60
CA PHE A 47 -12.32 0.02 2.30
C PHE A 47 -11.84 0.93 3.43
N ALA A 48 -12.72 1.80 3.94
CA ALA A 48 -12.35 2.79 4.92
C ALA A 48 -12.02 2.15 6.29
N ASP A 49 -12.69 1.07 6.67
CA ASP A 49 -12.37 0.30 7.87
C ASP A 49 -11.02 -0.42 7.71
N TRP A 50 -10.80 -1.05 6.55
CA TRP A 50 -9.51 -1.66 6.22
C TRP A 50 -8.38 -0.62 6.23
N HIS A 51 -8.58 0.55 5.63
CA HIS A 51 -7.57 1.60 5.55
C HIS A 51 -7.21 2.12 6.93
N HIS A 52 -8.19 2.27 7.82
CA HIS A 52 -7.98 2.64 9.20
C HIS A 52 -7.11 1.61 9.95
N CYS A 53 -7.48 0.32 9.89
CA CYS A 53 -6.66 -0.76 10.48
C CYS A 53 -5.25 -0.80 9.88
N ALA A 54 -5.13 -0.68 8.55
CA ALA A 54 -3.87 -0.72 7.85
C ALA A 54 -2.93 0.42 8.26
N LEU A 55 -3.46 1.63 8.49
CA LEU A 55 -2.68 2.76 9.01
C LEU A 55 -2.07 2.43 10.37
N GLN A 56 -2.86 1.87 11.30
CA GLN A 56 -2.39 1.51 12.63
C GLN A 56 -1.31 0.42 12.58
N ILE A 57 -1.50 -0.62 11.75
CA ILE A 57 -0.54 -1.70 11.57
C ILE A 57 0.78 -1.18 10.97
N VAL A 58 0.70 -0.40 9.89
CA VAL A 58 1.87 0.19 9.21
C VAL A 58 2.63 1.14 10.13
N HIS A 59 1.92 1.92 10.95
CA HIS A 59 2.51 2.80 11.94
C HIS A 59 3.27 2.02 13.02
N ALA A 60 2.63 1.00 13.62
CA ALA A 60 3.24 0.17 14.66
C ALA A 60 4.51 -0.53 14.16
N GLU A 61 4.54 -0.91 12.89
CA GLU A 61 5.68 -1.56 12.25
C GLU A 61 6.66 -0.56 11.63
N ASN A 62 6.45 0.76 11.77
CA ASN A 62 7.27 1.84 11.22
C ASN A 62 7.65 1.60 9.74
N ILE A 63 6.64 1.33 8.91
CA ILE A 63 6.76 1.14 7.47
C ILE A 63 6.26 2.40 6.75
N SER A 64 6.73 2.64 5.53
CA SER A 64 6.23 3.74 4.72
C SER A 64 4.73 3.62 4.42
N PHE A 65 4.01 4.73 4.58
CA PHE A 65 2.61 4.88 4.17
C PHE A 65 2.41 5.02 2.65
N ARG A 66 3.48 4.97 1.84
CA ARG A 66 3.43 5.23 0.40
C ARG A 66 2.37 4.41 -0.33
N LEU A 67 2.27 3.10 -0.05
CA LEU A 67 1.23 2.28 -0.68
C LEU A 67 -0.17 2.78 -0.29
N LEU A 68 -0.42 2.97 1.02
CA LEU A 68 -1.72 3.44 1.54
C LEU A 68 -2.16 4.78 0.96
N ALA A 69 -1.21 5.64 0.61
CA ALA A 69 -1.49 6.96 0.04
C ALA A 69 -2.19 6.90 -1.33
N PHE A 70 -1.94 5.86 -2.14
CA PHE A 70 -2.51 5.77 -3.48
C PHE A 70 -3.52 4.62 -3.65
N VAL A 71 -3.73 3.77 -2.63
CA VAL A 71 -4.66 2.63 -2.75
C VAL A 71 -6.04 3.08 -3.21
N ARG A 72 -6.65 4.05 -2.52
CA ARG A 72 -8.04 4.46 -2.80
C ARG A 72 -8.25 4.94 -4.24
N GLN A 73 -7.26 5.62 -4.80
CA GLN A 73 -7.31 6.19 -6.15
C GLN A 73 -7.25 5.10 -7.24
N HIS A 74 -6.54 4.01 -6.97
CA HIS A 74 -6.29 2.93 -7.95
C HIS A 74 -7.02 1.62 -7.64
N LEU A 75 -7.80 1.58 -6.56
CA LEU A 75 -8.59 0.42 -6.17
C LEU A 75 -9.74 0.20 -7.17
N ASN A 76 -9.80 -1.00 -7.75
CA ASN A 76 -11.03 -1.47 -8.36
C ASN A 76 -12.02 -1.79 -7.24
N MET A 77 -12.93 -0.84 -7.00
CA MET A 77 -13.90 -0.92 -5.90
C MET A 77 -14.82 -2.13 -6.00
N LYS A 78 -15.12 -2.61 -7.21
CA LYS A 78 -15.95 -3.81 -7.40
C LYS A 78 -15.23 -5.09 -6.99
N ALA A 79 -13.91 -5.14 -7.19
CA ALA A 79 -13.12 -6.35 -6.99
C ALA A 79 -12.35 -6.37 -5.65
N GLY A 80 -12.17 -5.22 -5.01
CA GLY A 80 -11.30 -5.07 -3.83
C GLY A 80 -9.82 -5.30 -4.17
N THR A 81 -9.41 -4.93 -5.39
CA THR A 81 -8.05 -5.18 -5.89
C THR A 81 -7.43 -3.99 -6.60
N ILE A 82 -6.11 -3.87 -6.51
CA ILE A 82 -5.29 -3.00 -7.36
C ILE A 82 -4.45 -3.89 -8.27
N SER A 83 -4.40 -3.63 -9.57
CA SER A 83 -3.53 -4.37 -10.49
C SER A 83 -2.59 -3.44 -11.23
N GLY A 84 -1.35 -3.88 -11.42
CA GLY A 84 -0.35 -3.12 -12.16
C GLY A 84 1.01 -3.80 -12.16
N THR A 85 1.90 -3.30 -13.00
CA THR A 85 3.32 -3.63 -13.00
C THR A 85 4.04 -2.91 -11.87
N ASN A 86 5.22 -3.38 -11.47
CA ASN A 86 6.02 -2.64 -10.48
C ASN A 86 6.41 -1.23 -10.96
N PHE A 87 6.49 -1.01 -12.27
CA PHE A 87 6.73 0.32 -12.83
C PHE A 87 5.53 1.25 -12.59
N GLU A 88 4.32 0.78 -12.85
CA GLU A 88 3.09 1.54 -12.60
C GLU A 88 2.93 1.84 -11.12
N PHE A 89 3.12 0.85 -10.24
CA PHE A 89 3.09 1.07 -8.79
C PHE A 89 4.13 2.09 -8.33
N ALA A 90 5.34 2.07 -8.90
CA ALA A 90 6.39 3.03 -8.59
C ALA A 90 5.98 4.46 -8.96
N LYS A 91 5.34 4.63 -10.12
CA LYS A 91 4.79 5.91 -10.59
C LYS A 91 3.66 6.40 -9.68
N MET A 92 2.71 5.54 -9.34
CA MET A 92 1.60 5.85 -8.42
C MET A 92 2.11 6.27 -7.02
N GLY A 93 3.18 5.64 -6.55
CA GLY A 93 3.82 5.93 -5.26
C GLY A 93 4.69 7.20 -5.24
N GLY A 94 4.50 8.15 -6.16
CA GLY A 94 5.28 9.39 -6.21
C GLY A 94 6.65 9.25 -6.87
N GLY A 95 6.82 8.32 -7.81
CA GLY A 95 8.03 8.22 -8.64
C GLY A 95 9.22 7.53 -7.96
N CYS A 96 8.99 6.61 -7.03
CA CYS A 96 10.07 5.85 -6.39
C CYS A 96 10.67 4.79 -7.32
N SER A 97 11.79 4.16 -6.91
CA SER A 97 12.38 3.09 -7.73
C SER A 97 11.50 1.82 -7.73
N ILE A 98 11.53 1.06 -8.84
CA ILE A 98 10.87 -0.26 -8.96
C ILE A 98 11.27 -1.20 -7.82
N LYS A 99 12.56 -1.18 -7.42
CA LYS A 99 13.06 -1.99 -6.31
C LYS A 99 12.45 -1.56 -4.97
N THR A 100 12.27 -0.25 -4.76
CA THR A 100 11.65 0.31 -3.56
C THR A 100 10.20 -0.13 -3.45
N ILE A 101 9.40 0.06 -4.50
CA ILE A 101 7.97 -0.28 -4.43
C ILE A 101 7.75 -1.80 -4.35
N SER A 102 8.54 -2.60 -5.08
CA SER A 102 8.44 -4.06 -4.97
C SER A 102 8.78 -4.55 -3.56
N ARG A 103 9.76 -3.91 -2.90
CA ARG A 103 10.09 -4.21 -1.50
C ARG A 103 8.94 -3.83 -0.58
N GLU A 104 8.35 -2.64 -0.74
CA GLU A 104 7.25 -2.19 0.10
C GLU A 104 5.99 -3.06 -0.08
N ILE A 105 5.62 -3.40 -1.32
CA ILE A 105 4.56 -4.40 -1.60
C ILE A 105 4.84 -5.69 -0.81
N GLY A 106 6.08 -6.19 -0.83
CA GLY A 106 6.46 -7.40 -0.10
C GLY A 106 6.45 -7.24 1.43
N LEU A 107 6.56 -6.03 1.97
CA LEU A 107 6.37 -5.78 3.40
C LEU A 107 4.89 -5.80 3.76
N TYR A 108 4.03 -5.15 2.97
CA TYR A 108 2.59 -5.16 3.20
C TYR A 108 2.00 -6.57 3.02
N GLU A 109 2.50 -7.36 2.07
CA GLU A 109 2.16 -8.78 1.90
C GLU A 109 2.51 -9.58 3.16
N ARG A 110 3.67 -9.34 3.78
CA ARG A 110 4.07 -10.01 5.03
C ARG A 110 3.22 -9.61 6.22
N LEU A 111 2.76 -8.36 6.26
CA LEU A 111 1.81 -7.88 7.27
C LEU A 111 0.40 -8.44 7.10
N GLY A 112 0.12 -9.16 6.02
CA GLY A 112 -1.22 -9.67 5.73
C GLY A 112 -2.21 -8.60 5.28
N LEU A 113 -1.74 -7.41 4.89
CA LEU A 113 -2.58 -6.32 4.39
C LEU A 113 -3.00 -6.52 2.93
N PHE A 114 -2.20 -7.29 2.18
CA PHE A 114 -2.55 -7.71 0.83
C PHE A 114 -2.27 -9.19 0.61
N ILE A 115 -3.16 -9.83 -0.15
CA ILE A 115 -2.86 -11.08 -0.85
C ILE A 115 -2.39 -10.73 -2.25
N VAL A 116 -1.15 -11.08 -2.57
CA VAL A 116 -0.49 -10.70 -3.82
C VAL A 116 -0.49 -11.87 -4.79
N SER A 117 -1.14 -11.70 -5.95
CA SER A 117 -1.01 -12.60 -7.09
C SER A 117 -0.02 -12.02 -8.11
N ARG A 118 0.69 -12.90 -8.82
CA ARG A 118 1.67 -12.53 -9.85
C ARG A 118 1.34 -13.23 -11.16
N CYS A 119 1.13 -12.46 -12.21
CA CYS A 119 0.94 -12.96 -13.57
C CYS A 119 2.10 -12.49 -14.44
N ARG A 120 2.65 -13.40 -15.26
CA ARG A 120 3.76 -13.13 -16.17
C ARG A 120 3.27 -13.24 -17.60
N HIS A 121 3.37 -12.15 -18.35
CA HIS A 121 3.00 -12.11 -19.75
C HIS A 121 4.27 -11.92 -20.59
N LYS A 122 4.41 -12.69 -21.67
CA LYS A 122 5.45 -12.43 -22.67
C LYS A 122 5.07 -11.17 -23.44
N ILE A 123 6.03 -10.27 -23.63
CA ILE A 123 5.82 -9.05 -24.43
C ILE A 123 6.18 -9.36 -25.88
N PRO A 124 5.41 -8.87 -26.88
CA PRO A 124 5.82 -8.91 -28.28
C PRO A 124 7.17 -8.17 -28.45
N GLY A 125 8.18 -8.83 -29.00
CA GLY A 125 9.55 -8.29 -29.12
C GLY A 125 10.53 -8.78 -28.04
N GLY A 126 10.09 -9.66 -27.14
CA GLY A 126 10.93 -10.28 -26.11
C GLY A 126 10.76 -9.63 -24.73
N GLY A 127 11.08 -10.40 -23.69
CA GLY A 127 10.93 -9.98 -22.29
C GLY A 127 9.65 -10.49 -21.62
N ILE A 128 9.58 -10.27 -20.30
CA ILE A 128 8.48 -10.69 -19.43
C ILE A 128 7.95 -9.47 -18.70
N ASN A 129 6.66 -9.19 -18.85
CA ASN A 129 5.95 -8.22 -18.02
C ASN A 129 5.35 -8.94 -16.80
N GLU A 130 5.76 -8.55 -15.60
CA GLU A 130 5.18 -9.05 -14.35
C GLU A 130 4.10 -8.08 -13.87
N VAL A 131 2.84 -8.52 -13.95
CA VAL A 131 1.68 -7.82 -13.39
C VAL A 131 1.40 -8.40 -12.01
N ARG A 132 1.20 -7.52 -11.03
CA ARG A 132 0.79 -7.90 -9.68
C ARG A 132 -0.64 -7.45 -9.45
N THR A 133 -1.43 -8.32 -8.84
CA THR A 133 -2.75 -7.99 -8.32
C THR A 133 -2.67 -8.03 -6.80
N LEU A 134 -2.89 -6.88 -6.17
CA LEU A 134 -2.94 -6.70 -4.73
C LEU A 134 -4.41 -6.74 -4.31
N ARG A 135 -4.83 -7.79 -3.62
CA ARG A 135 -6.17 -7.89 -3.04
C ARG A 135 -6.13 -7.45 -1.59
N LEU A 136 -7.07 -6.61 -1.16
CA LEU A 136 -7.18 -6.19 0.25
C LEU A 136 -7.42 -7.40 1.15
N ALA A 137 -6.70 -7.44 2.26
CA ALA A 137 -6.72 -8.54 3.22
C ALA A 137 -6.50 -8.02 4.64
N LEU A 138 -6.76 -8.88 5.62
CA LEU A 138 -6.46 -8.63 7.03
C LEU A 138 -5.55 -9.73 7.59
N PRO A 139 -4.65 -9.40 8.52
CA PRO A 139 -3.80 -10.38 9.17
C PRO A 139 -4.61 -11.34 10.05
N THR A 140 -4.14 -12.58 10.14
CA THR A 140 -4.65 -13.62 11.05
C THR A 140 -3.49 -14.26 11.84
N PRO A 141 -3.58 -14.34 13.18
CA PRO A 141 -4.63 -13.74 14.02
C PRO A 141 -4.62 -12.21 13.93
N PHE A 142 -5.80 -11.60 13.97
CA PHE A 142 -5.91 -10.15 14.00
C PHE A 142 -5.58 -9.66 15.40
N ASN A 143 -4.71 -8.66 15.51
CA ASN A 143 -4.32 -8.13 16.80
C ASN A 143 -5.41 -7.18 17.31
N PRO A 144 -6.08 -7.46 18.44
CA PRO A 144 -7.23 -6.69 18.91
C PRO A 144 -6.89 -5.26 19.28
N LYS A 145 -5.60 -4.92 19.46
CA LYS A 145 -5.17 -3.52 19.69
C LYS A 145 -5.45 -2.60 18.50
N PHE A 146 -5.69 -3.17 17.32
CA PHE A 146 -6.04 -2.44 16.13
C PHE A 146 -7.55 -2.52 15.96
N THR A 147 -8.22 -1.39 15.81
CA THR A 147 -9.68 -1.32 15.72
C THR A 147 -10.15 -0.78 14.38
N ALA A 148 -11.39 -1.09 14.01
CA ALA A 148 -12.05 -0.45 12.89
C ALA A 148 -12.48 0.99 13.25
N ARG A 149 -12.96 1.75 12.27
CA ARG A 149 -13.42 3.13 12.54
C ARG A 149 -14.62 3.10 13.50
N GLY A 150 -14.54 3.91 14.56
CA GLY A 150 -15.65 4.06 15.52
C GLY A 150 -15.70 2.99 16.61
N GLU A 151 -14.73 2.07 16.65
CA GLU A 151 -14.52 1.16 17.77
C GLU A 151 -13.47 1.75 18.71
N GLU A 152 -13.78 1.82 20.01
CA GLU A 152 -12.79 2.18 21.04
C GLU A 152 -11.75 1.04 21.18
N PRO A 153 -10.45 1.37 21.36
CA PRO A 153 -9.37 0.39 21.46
C PRO A 153 -9.41 -0.48 22.71
#